data_AF-A0AB39TLH6-F1
#
_entry.id   AF-A0AB39TLH6-F1
#
_cell.length_a   1.000
_cell.length_b   1.000
_cell.length_c   1.000
_cell.angle_alpha   90.00
_cell.angle_beta   90.00
_cell.angle_gamma   90.00
#
_symmetry.space_group_name_H-M   'P 1'
#
loop_
_entity.id
_entity.type
_entity.pdbx_description
1 polymer ?
#
loop_
_entity_poly.entity_id
_entity_poly.type
_entity_poly.pdbx_seq_one_letter_code
_entity_poly.pdbx_strand_id
1 'polypeptide(L)' 'MAKHTYLDPRQMGADNLTDAARLFLLGVRIVRAENRGKSTARLEKKADRIQDEAFARWDAKYGAPEED' A
#
# COMPACT_ATOMS: atom_id res chain seq x y z
N MET A 1 8.75 25.80 -2.18
CA MET A 1 8.85 24.68 -3.14
C MET A 1 7.73 23.70 -2.83
N ALA A 2 6.73 23.58 -3.72
CA ALA A 2 5.73 22.53 -3.60
C ALA A 2 6.45 21.19 -3.88
N LYS A 3 6.79 20.45 -2.82
CA LYS A 3 7.17 19.04 -2.97
C LYS A 3 5.98 18.38 -3.68
N HIS A 4 6.21 17.59 -4.71
CA HIS A 4 5.18 16.81 -5.38
C HIS A 4 4.66 15.72 -4.42
N THR A 5 3.86 16.14 -3.43
CA THR A 5 3.37 15.32 -2.31
C THR A 5 2.37 14.26 -2.78
N TYR A 6 1.76 14.44 -3.95
CA TYR A 6 0.71 13.57 -4.48
C TYR A 6 1.19 12.17 -4.91
N LEU A 7 2.50 11.93 -4.97
CA LEU A 7 3.10 10.65 -5.37
C LEU A 7 4.02 10.07 -4.29
N ASP A 8 3.84 10.44 -3.02
CA ASP A 8 4.58 9.78 -1.94
C ASP A 8 3.98 8.38 -1.68
N PRO A 9 4.69 7.28 -2.00
CA PRO A 9 4.20 5.92 -1.77
C PRO A 9 3.87 5.67 -0.31
N ARG A 10 4.56 6.35 0.62
CA ARG A 10 4.38 6.16 2.07
C ARG A 10 3.02 6.67 2.54
N GLN A 11 2.47 7.71 1.92
CA GLN A 11 1.11 8.17 2.20
C GLN A 11 0.05 7.14 1.76
N MET A 12 0.40 6.24 0.85
CA MET A 12 -0.45 5.13 0.42
C MET A 12 -0.17 3.83 1.20
N GLY A 13 0.76 3.84 2.17
CA GLY A 13 1.20 2.62 2.86
C GLY A 13 2.09 1.71 2.00
N ALA A 14 2.77 2.26 0.99
CA ALA A 14 3.68 1.54 0.10
C ALA A 14 5.14 1.93 0.32
N ASP A 15 6.05 0.98 0.15
CA ASP A 15 7.50 1.18 0.28
C ASP A 15 8.14 1.67 -1.04
N ASN A 16 7.52 1.35 -2.19
CA ASN A 16 7.99 1.74 -3.51
C ASN A 16 6.83 2.09 -4.47
N LEU A 17 7.17 2.66 -5.64
CA LEU A 17 6.19 3.07 -6.66
C LEU A 17 5.38 1.90 -7.24
N THR A 18 5.94 0.69 -7.30
CA THR A 18 5.24 -0.50 -7.79
C THR A 18 4.13 -0.90 -6.84
N ASP A 19 4.38 -0.87 -5.53
CA ASP A 19 3.38 -1.17 -4.51
C ASP A 19 2.29 -0.08 -4.47
N ALA A 20 2.67 1.19 -4.61
CA ALA A 20 1.71 2.29 -4.74
C ALA A 20 0.77 2.09 -5.96
N ALA A 21 1.32 1.72 -7.12
CA ALA A 21 0.52 1.43 -8.32
C ALA A 21 -0.42 0.22 -8.11
N ARG A 22 0.02 -0.82 -7.40
CA ARG A 22 -0.82 -1.99 -7.08
C ARG A 22 -1.96 -1.62 -6.14
N LEU A 23 -1.68 -0.84 -5.09
CA LEU A 23 -2.69 -0.35 -4.15
C LEU A 23 -3.71 0.54 -4.85
N PHE A 24 -3.27 1.45 -5.72
CA PHE A 24 -4.17 2.26 -6.55
C PHE A 24 -5.11 1.40 -7.40
N LEU A 25 -4.56 0.42 -8.12
CA LEU A 25 -5.37 -0.49 -8.94
C LEU A 25 -6.35 -1.34 -8.12
N LEU A 26 -5.99 -1.73 -6.89
CA LEU A 26 -6.89 -2.42 -5.97
C LEU A 26 -8.02 -1.49 -5.52
N GLY A 27 -7.73 -0.23 -5.15
CA GLY A 27 -8.75 0.76 -4.81
C GLY A 27 -9.75 0.99 -5.94
N VAL A 28 -9.28 1.14 -7.18
CA VAL A 28 -10.17 1.24 -8.36
C VAL A 28 -11.06 0.01 -8.51
N ARG A 29 -10.55 -1.20 -8.25
CA ARG A 29 -11.33 -2.45 -8.34
C ARG A 29 -12.34 -2.60 -7.21
N ILE A 30 -12.00 -2.15 -6.00
CA ILE A 30 -12.88 -2.15 -4.82
C ILE A 30 -14.09 -1.26 -5.12
N VAL A 31 -13.87 0.01 -5.47
CA VAL A 31 -14.96 0.95 -5.83
C VAL A 31 -15.85 0.38 -6.93
N ARG A 32 -15.26 -0.27 -7.95
CA ARG A 32 -16.02 -0.89 -9.03
C ARG A 32 -16.82 -2.12 -8.60
N ALA A 33 -16.35 -2.87 -7.60
CA ALA A 33 -17.05 -4.01 -7.04
C ALA A 33 -18.19 -3.56 -6.11
N GLU A 34 -17.96 -2.56 -5.27
CA GLU A 34 -18.98 -1.93 -4.41
C GLU A 34 -20.13 -1.35 -5.23
N ASN A 35 -19.82 -0.60 -6.29
CA ASN A 35 -20.82 -0.07 -7.24
C ASN A 35 -21.64 -1.17 -7.94
N ARG A 36 -21.17 -2.42 -7.93
CA ARG A 36 -21.86 -3.59 -8.47
C ARG A 36 -22.51 -4.45 -7.39
N GLY A 37 -22.49 -4.03 -6.12
CA GLY A 37 -22.98 -4.80 -4.97
C GLY A 37 -22.20 -6.10 -4.72
N LYS A 38 -20.94 -6.17 -5.17
CA LYS A 38 -20.09 -7.36 -5.03
C LYS A 38 -19.19 -7.24 -3.81
N SER A 39 -18.90 -8.38 -3.17
CA SER A 39 -17.96 -8.47 -2.06
C SER A 39 -16.55 -8.01 -2.47
N THR A 40 -15.93 -7.22 -1.60
CA THR A 40 -14.58 -6.63 -1.74
C THR A 40 -13.53 -7.30 -0.87
N ALA A 41 -13.91 -8.21 0.03
CA ALA A 41 -13.04 -8.79 1.05
C ALA A 41 -11.73 -9.40 0.50
N ARG A 42 -11.77 -10.02 -0.70
CA ARG A 42 -10.56 -10.56 -1.34
C ARG A 42 -9.62 -9.48 -1.90
N LEU A 43 -10.14 -8.32 -2.27
CA LEU A 43 -9.37 -7.20 -2.77
C LEU A 43 -8.74 -6.42 -1.61
N GLU A 44 -9.49 -6.22 -0.54
CA GLU A 44 -9.01 -5.62 0.72
C GLU A 44 -7.89 -6.45 1.32
N LYS A 45 -8.08 -7.77 1.48
CA LYS A 45 -7.02 -8.68 1.95
C LYS A 45 -5.74 -8.63 1.10
N LYS A 46 -5.85 -8.33 -0.19
CA LYS A 46 -4.67 -8.15 -1.06
C LYS A 46 -3.99 -6.81 -0.82
N ALA A 47 -4.76 -5.76 -0.53
CA ALA A 47 -4.21 -4.45 -0.19
C ALA A 47 -3.45 -4.54 1.15
N ASP A 48 -4.05 -5.16 2.16
CA ASP A 48 -3.44 -5.40 3.47
C ASP A 48 -2.09 -6.12 3.31
N ARG A 49 -2.06 -7.20 2.53
CA ARG A 49 -0.82 -7.95 2.29
C ARG A 49 0.29 -7.08 1.68
N ILE A 50 -0.05 -6.19 0.75
CA ILE A 50 0.95 -5.30 0.12
C ILE A 50 1.47 -4.29 1.15
N GLN A 51 0.61 -3.79 2.02
CA GLN A 51 1.00 -2.87 3.09
C GLN A 51 1.87 -3.58 4.13
N ASP A 52 1.50 -4.78 4.58
CA ASP A 52 2.31 -5.59 5.50
C ASP A 52 3.70 -5.90 4.92
N GLU A 53 3.76 -6.31 3.65
CA GLU A 53 5.02 -6.57 2.94
C GLU A 53 5.86 -5.28 2.81
N ALA A 54 5.22 -4.12 2.60
CA ALA A 54 5.89 -2.83 2.54
C ALA A 54 6.45 -2.42 3.92
N PHE A 55 5.69 -2.60 4.99
CA PHE A 55 6.16 -2.38 6.36
C PHE A 55 7.32 -3.30 6.71
N ALA A 56 7.24 -4.59 6.40
CA ALA A 56 8.33 -5.54 6.66
C ALA A 56 9.63 -5.17 5.92
N ARG A 57 9.54 -4.69 4.67
CA ARG A 57 10.73 -4.20 3.93
C ARG A 57 11.29 -2.92 4.52
N TRP A 58 10.42 -2.00 4.93
CA TRP A 58 10.83 -0.77 5.57
C TRP A 58 11.54 -1.05 6.90
N ASP A 59 10.97 -1.94 7.71
CA ASP A 59 11.54 -2.39 8.99
C ASP A 59 12.86 -3.12 8.77
N ALA A 60 12.97 -4.02 7.79
CA ALA A 60 14.25 -4.66 7.46
C ALA A 60 15.34 -3.68 6.95
N LYS A 61 14.94 -2.53 6.40
CA LYS A 61 15.86 -1.53 5.82
C LYS A 61 16.26 -0.43 6.81
N TYR A 62 15.36 -0.05 7.71
CA TYR A 62 15.52 1.10 8.60
C TYR A 62 15.28 0.77 10.08
N GLY A 63 14.66 -0.37 10.39
CA GLY A 63 14.62 -0.96 11.72
C GLY A 63 16.01 -1.48 12.04
N ALA A 64 16.79 -0.66 12.74
CA ALA A 64 18.13 -0.99 13.16
C ALA A 64 18.15 -2.26 14.05
N PRO A 65 19.27 -3.00 14.06
CA PRO A 65 19.49 -4.08 15.03
C PRO A 65 19.34 -3.55 16.46
N GLU A 66 18.78 -4.38 17.36
CA GLU A 66 18.93 -4.19 18.80
C GLU A 66 20.41 -3.90 19.10
N GLU A 67 20.70 -2.69 19.56
CA GLU A 67 21.99 -2.37 20.18
C GLU A 67 22.09 -3.16 21.50
N ASP A 68 23.26 -3.77 21.74
CA ASP A 68 23.62 -4.71 22.82
C ASP A 68 23.11 -4.37 24.25
#